data_AF-A0A2V2EKC8-F1
#
_entry.id   AF-A0A2V2EKC8-F1
#
_cell.length_a   1.000
_cell.length_b   1.000
_cell.length_c   1.000
_cell.angle_alpha   90.00
_cell.angle_beta   90.00
_cell.angle_gamma   90.00
#
_symmetry.space_group_name_H-M   'P 1'
#
loop_
_entity.id
_entity.type
_entity.pdbx_description
1 polymer ?
#
loop_
_entity_poly.entity_id
_entity_poly.type
_entity_poly.pdbx_seq_one_letter_code
_entity_poly.pdbx_strand_id
1 'polypeptide(L)'
;MFLNFLASYAGTQEAPDGEGGTYTQYIYDDVWTSFAKDKLSVLFLYLAIAAAVILLAVGIFVRFKKADFFRTYVKFAITFAAGLATVIIASMLYLEFCDMSENGYVFDLVLWPVVATAIVFVASLAVCYICSLYSRKTFKTALIICLCLCAAAIVALITCLCIYYASGDAASNNGVTPESINDLGLYLCTAGLIVVIGVLAFFLGKNDRKGFDSRVIAYAAVCIAMSFALSYLRLFRMPQGGSITLASLLPLMIFSYMFGVKKGVFAGFIYGILQAIQDPWLIHPAQFLLDYPVAFAAIGLAGMFRNVPQFANKPQIAFALGGIVASALRFLAHIFSGVFAFSEYAGSQNPWIYSLAYNSFVFVDIAIVIVVGILVFSSKSFMAIVRRYNTAPKTVSSLSDEQAVPQSDSTTAAQSMQDKQ
;
A
#
# COMPACT_ATOMS: atom_id res chain seq x y z
N MET A 1 -26.70 -2.00 -27.85
CA MET A 1 -25.49 -1.73 -27.03
C MET A 1 -25.83 -1.27 -25.60
N PHE A 2 -26.91 -0.50 -25.38
CA PHE A 2 -27.45 -0.18 -24.03
C PHE A 2 -28.16 -1.37 -23.32
N LEU A 3 -28.58 -2.41 -24.05
CA LEU A 3 -29.23 -3.61 -23.49
C LEU A 3 -28.28 -4.54 -22.69
N ASN A 4 -26.97 -4.35 -22.77
CA ASN A 4 -25.99 -5.11 -21.96
C ASN A 4 -25.65 -4.44 -20.62
N PHE A 5 -26.22 -3.27 -20.32
CA PHE A 5 -26.09 -2.62 -19.01
C PHE A 5 -27.00 -3.23 -17.92
N LEU A 6 -27.79 -4.25 -18.29
CA LEU A 6 -28.73 -4.97 -17.42
C LEU A 6 -28.32 -6.43 -17.20
N ALA A 7 -27.03 -6.75 -17.25
CA ALA A 7 -26.56 -8.12 -17.01
C ALA A 7 -26.51 -8.50 -15.52
N SER A 8 -27.27 -7.82 -14.66
CA SER A 8 -27.66 -8.34 -13.36
C SER A 8 -29.13 -8.80 -13.33
N TYR A 9 -29.97 -8.45 -14.31
CA TYR A 9 -31.41 -8.75 -14.28
C TYR A 9 -31.67 -10.25 -14.47
N ALA A 10 -32.20 -10.88 -13.43
CA ALA A 10 -32.53 -12.30 -13.38
C ALA A 10 -34.01 -12.58 -13.68
N GLY A 11 -34.89 -11.59 -13.51
CA GLY A 11 -36.32 -11.73 -13.76
C GLY A 11 -37.18 -10.75 -12.96
N THR A 12 -38.48 -10.99 -12.93
CA THR A 12 -39.43 -10.25 -12.08
C THR A 12 -40.22 -11.21 -11.20
N GLN A 13 -40.50 -10.83 -9.96
CA GLN A 13 -41.48 -11.48 -9.09
C GLN A 13 -42.52 -10.47 -8.61
N GLU A 14 -43.74 -10.92 -8.33
CA GLU A 14 -44.72 -10.06 -7.65
C GLU A 14 -44.46 -10.08 -6.14
N ALA A 15 -44.29 -8.90 -5.56
CA ALA A 15 -44.14 -8.71 -4.12
C ALA A 15 -45.35 -7.96 -3.55
N PRO A 16 -45.84 -8.34 -2.35
CA PRO A 16 -46.96 -7.64 -1.71
C PRO A 16 -46.55 -6.23 -1.26
N ASP A 17 -47.44 -5.26 -1.47
CA ASP A 17 -47.21 -3.83 -1.17
C ASP A 17 -47.55 -3.41 0.27
N GLY A 18 -48.04 -4.35 1.10
CA GLY A 18 -48.45 -4.07 2.48
C GLY A 18 -49.84 -3.42 2.64
N GLU A 19 -50.48 -3.00 1.55
CA GLU A 19 -51.85 -2.44 1.51
C GLU A 19 -52.85 -3.38 0.82
N GLY A 20 -52.40 -4.57 0.40
CA GLY A 20 -53.22 -5.62 -0.20
C GLY A 20 -53.15 -5.70 -1.72
N GLY A 21 -52.25 -4.95 -2.35
CA GLY A 21 -51.87 -5.07 -3.76
C GLY A 21 -50.52 -5.77 -3.96
N THR A 22 -50.13 -5.91 -5.22
CA THR A 22 -48.81 -6.42 -5.62
C THR A 22 -48.10 -5.42 -6.51
N TYR A 23 -46.77 -5.38 -6.43
CA TYR A 23 -45.92 -4.67 -7.37
C TYR A 23 -44.89 -5.62 -7.98
N THR A 24 -44.50 -5.32 -9.22
CA THR A 24 -43.44 -6.06 -9.91
C THR A 24 -42.08 -5.68 -9.31
N GLN A 25 -41.49 -6.61 -8.57
CA GLN A 25 -40.12 -6.51 -8.07
C GLN A 25 -39.16 -7.11 -9.10
N TYR A 26 -38.15 -6.34 -9.50
CA TYR A 26 -37.07 -6.81 -10.36
C TYR A 26 -36.06 -7.59 -9.51
N ILE A 27 -35.74 -8.81 -9.93
CA ILE A 27 -34.75 -9.68 -9.30
C ILE A 27 -33.43 -9.51 -10.04
N TYR A 28 -32.36 -9.34 -9.28
CA TYR A 28 -31.01 -9.29 -9.80
C TYR A 28 -30.16 -10.40 -9.19
N ASP A 29 -29.38 -11.14 -10.00
CA ASP A 29 -28.50 -12.22 -9.52
C ASP A 29 -27.31 -11.66 -8.72
N ASP A 30 -26.81 -10.49 -9.14
CA ASP A 30 -25.79 -9.69 -8.46
C ASP A 30 -26.36 -8.31 -8.13
N VAL A 31 -25.93 -7.73 -7.01
CA VAL A 31 -26.22 -6.32 -6.69
C VAL A 31 -25.64 -5.43 -7.79
N TRP A 32 -26.44 -4.47 -8.30
CA TRP A 32 -26.10 -3.70 -9.51
C TRP A 32 -24.77 -2.96 -9.37
N THR A 33 -24.48 -2.42 -8.17
CA THR A 33 -23.20 -1.79 -7.85
C THR A 33 -22.03 -2.76 -7.86
N SER A 34 -22.19 -4.01 -7.42
CA SER A 34 -21.13 -5.02 -7.44
C SER A 34 -20.73 -5.34 -8.88
N PHE A 35 -21.75 -5.58 -9.73
CA PHE A 35 -21.55 -5.77 -11.15
C PHE A 35 -20.91 -4.54 -11.82
N ALA A 36 -21.43 -3.34 -11.54
CA ALA A 36 -20.92 -2.09 -12.09
C ALA A 36 -19.47 -1.85 -11.67
N LYS A 37 -19.13 -2.09 -10.39
CA LYS A 37 -17.78 -2.00 -9.83
C LYS A 37 -16.83 -2.92 -10.58
N ASP A 38 -17.16 -4.20 -10.71
CA ASP A 38 -16.29 -5.17 -11.38
C ASP A 38 -16.08 -4.79 -12.85
N LYS A 39 -17.13 -4.43 -13.59
CA LYS A 39 -16.99 -4.01 -15.00
C LYS A 39 -16.23 -2.69 -15.17
N LEU A 40 -16.50 -1.69 -14.32
CA LEU A 40 -15.83 -0.39 -14.37
C LEU A 40 -14.37 -0.48 -13.94
N SER A 41 -14.02 -1.36 -12.99
CA SER A 41 -12.63 -1.58 -12.60
C SER A 41 -11.79 -2.06 -13.80
N VAL A 42 -12.33 -2.99 -14.59
CA VAL A 42 -11.71 -3.49 -15.81
C VAL A 42 -11.65 -2.40 -16.89
N LEU A 43 -12.73 -1.63 -17.08
CA LEU A 43 -12.75 -0.53 -18.03
C LEU A 43 -11.70 0.55 -17.69
N PHE A 44 -11.65 0.98 -16.42
CA PHE A 44 -10.72 1.99 -15.95
C PHE A 44 -9.27 1.51 -16.01
N LEU A 45 -9.03 0.21 -15.79
CA LEU A 45 -7.73 -0.40 -16.05
C LEU A 45 -7.32 -0.21 -17.51
N TYR A 46 -8.15 -0.63 -18.47
CA TYR A 46 -7.82 -0.49 -19.88
C TYR A 46 -7.69 0.97 -20.32
N LEU A 47 -8.50 1.87 -19.77
CA LEU A 47 -8.39 3.31 -19.98
C LEU A 47 -7.05 3.86 -19.49
N ALA A 48 -6.62 3.47 -18.28
CA ALA A 48 -5.34 3.87 -17.72
C ALA A 48 -4.15 3.33 -18.54
N ILE A 49 -4.22 2.08 -19.01
CA ILE A 49 -3.21 1.49 -19.90
C ILE A 49 -3.17 2.24 -21.23
N ALA A 50 -4.32 2.48 -21.85
CA ALA A 50 -4.40 3.21 -23.12
C ALA A 50 -3.83 4.64 -22.98
N ALA A 51 -4.19 5.34 -21.92
CA ALA A 51 -3.64 6.66 -21.60
C ALA A 51 -2.12 6.59 -21.42
N ALA A 52 -1.60 5.61 -20.68
CA ALA A 52 -0.16 5.44 -20.49
C ALA A 52 0.58 5.17 -21.82
N VAL A 53 0.05 4.28 -22.66
CA VAL A 53 0.61 3.98 -23.98
C VAL A 53 0.63 5.22 -24.88
N ILE A 54 -0.48 5.97 -24.93
CA ILE A 54 -0.58 7.21 -25.72
C ILE A 54 0.42 8.25 -25.20
N LEU A 55 0.46 8.47 -23.89
CA LEU A 55 1.39 9.43 -23.28
C LEU A 55 2.86 9.03 -23.51
N LEU A 56 3.17 7.74 -23.52
CA LEU A 56 4.52 7.26 -23.85
C LEU A 56 4.84 7.46 -25.33
N ALA A 57 3.93 7.10 -26.24
CA ALA A 57 4.12 7.27 -27.68
C ALA A 57 4.30 8.76 -28.06
N VAL A 58 3.44 9.63 -27.55
CA VAL A 58 3.55 11.08 -27.74
C VAL A 58 4.83 11.60 -27.08
N GLY A 59 5.18 11.11 -25.90
CA GLY A 59 6.42 11.49 -25.21
C GLY A 59 7.68 11.13 -26.00
N ILE A 60 7.72 9.94 -26.59
CA ILE A 60 8.80 9.50 -27.49
C ILE A 60 8.85 10.42 -28.72
N PHE A 61 7.71 10.68 -29.36
CA PHE A 61 7.64 11.58 -30.51
C PHE A 61 8.13 13.00 -30.16
N VAL A 62 7.66 13.60 -29.06
CA VAL A 62 8.08 14.93 -28.60
C VAL A 62 9.58 14.93 -28.28
N ARG A 63 10.11 13.88 -27.64
CA ARG A 63 11.55 13.78 -27.35
C ARG A 63 12.39 13.84 -28.62
N PHE A 64 11.97 13.19 -29.71
CA PHE A 64 12.72 13.14 -30.96
C PHE A 64 12.48 14.33 -31.89
N LYS A 65 11.26 14.89 -31.91
CA LYS A 65 10.88 15.96 -32.85
C LYS A 65 10.89 17.36 -32.24
N LYS A 66 10.72 17.48 -30.92
CA LYS A 66 10.65 18.75 -30.17
C LYS A 66 11.29 18.61 -28.79
N ALA A 67 12.59 18.30 -28.76
CA ALA A 67 13.34 18.04 -27.53
C ALA A 67 13.22 19.18 -26.49
N ASP A 68 13.19 20.43 -26.94
CA ASP A 68 13.05 21.61 -26.06
C ASP A 68 11.69 21.64 -25.34
N PHE A 69 10.64 21.11 -25.97
CA PHE A 69 9.30 21.02 -25.37
C PHE A 69 9.12 19.80 -24.47
N PHE A 70 10.03 18.82 -24.50
CA PHE A 70 9.87 17.54 -23.80
C PHE A 70 9.65 17.73 -22.29
N ARG A 71 10.37 18.66 -21.64
CA ARG A 71 10.18 18.95 -20.21
C ARG A 71 8.78 19.50 -19.91
N THR A 72 8.26 20.36 -20.77
CA THR A 72 6.91 20.92 -20.65
C THR A 72 5.85 19.86 -20.89
N TYR A 73 6.03 19.04 -21.92
CA TYR A 73 5.19 17.88 -22.19
C TYR A 73 5.10 16.94 -20.99
N VAL A 74 6.23 16.59 -20.36
CA VAL A 74 6.24 15.71 -19.18
C VAL A 74 5.41 16.28 -18.03
N LYS A 75 5.44 17.61 -17.81
CA LYS A 75 4.57 18.24 -16.79
C LYS A 75 3.09 18.06 -17.12
N PHE A 76 2.68 18.33 -18.37
CA PHE A 76 1.29 18.13 -18.81
C PHE A 76 0.85 16.67 -18.72
N ALA A 77 1.72 15.74 -19.13
CA ALA A 77 1.46 14.30 -19.05
C ALA A 77 1.25 13.84 -17.60
N ILE A 78 2.08 14.31 -16.67
CA ILE A 78 1.94 14.02 -15.24
C ILE A 78 0.63 14.60 -14.69
N THR A 79 0.32 15.87 -15.00
CA THR A 79 -0.92 16.50 -14.52
C THR A 79 -2.16 15.79 -15.07
N PHE A 80 -2.17 15.43 -16.35
CA PHE A 80 -3.25 14.66 -16.95
C PHE A 80 -3.41 13.28 -16.29
N ALA A 81 -2.31 12.55 -16.13
CA ALA A 81 -2.33 11.24 -15.49
C ALA A 81 -2.81 11.32 -14.03
N ALA A 82 -2.40 12.34 -13.29
CA ALA A 82 -2.87 12.58 -11.92
C ALA A 82 -4.37 12.92 -11.88
N GLY A 83 -4.86 13.74 -12.81
CA GLY A 83 -6.29 14.05 -12.94
C GLY A 83 -7.12 12.80 -13.25
N LEU A 84 -6.69 12.00 -14.23
CA LEU A 84 -7.34 10.74 -14.59
C LEU A 84 -7.37 9.76 -13.41
N ALA A 85 -6.25 9.59 -12.72
CA ALA A 85 -6.16 8.72 -11.54
C ALA A 85 -7.11 9.19 -10.42
N THR A 86 -7.19 10.50 -10.18
CA THR A 86 -8.10 11.07 -9.17
C THR A 86 -9.56 10.76 -9.48
N VAL A 87 -9.97 10.93 -10.74
CA VAL A 87 -11.34 10.62 -11.19
C VAL A 87 -11.64 9.14 -11.02
N ILE A 88 -10.74 8.25 -11.48
CA ILE A 88 -10.92 6.80 -11.34
C ILE A 88 -11.03 6.39 -9.87
N ILE A 89 -10.14 6.88 -9.01
CA ILE A 89 -10.15 6.57 -7.58
C ILE A 89 -11.44 7.08 -6.93
N ALA A 90 -11.86 8.32 -7.20
CA ALA A 90 -13.08 8.88 -6.65
C ALA A 90 -14.33 8.11 -7.11
N SER A 91 -14.42 7.75 -8.40
CA SER A 91 -15.52 6.96 -8.95
C SER A 91 -15.56 5.54 -8.37
N MET A 92 -14.40 4.89 -8.23
CA MET A 92 -14.33 3.54 -7.65
C MET A 92 -14.65 3.53 -6.17
N LEU A 93 -14.16 4.53 -5.42
CA LEU A 93 -14.48 4.67 -4.00
C LEU A 93 -15.98 4.91 -3.79
N TYR A 94 -16.60 5.75 -4.62
CA TYR A 94 -18.04 5.97 -4.57
C TYR A 94 -18.83 4.68 -4.85
N LEU A 95 -18.44 3.93 -5.89
CA LEU A 95 -19.08 2.65 -6.22
C LEU A 95 -18.89 1.60 -5.13
N GLU A 96 -17.74 1.58 -4.46
CA GLU A 96 -17.53 0.72 -3.28
C GLU A 96 -18.52 1.08 -2.17
N PHE A 97 -18.71 2.37 -1.89
CA PHE A 97 -19.68 2.80 -0.88
C PHE A 97 -21.13 2.48 -1.27
N CYS A 98 -21.49 2.64 -2.55
CA CYS A 98 -22.81 2.22 -3.04
C CYS A 98 -22.97 0.69 -2.93
N ASP A 99 -21.92 -0.07 -3.23
CA ASP A 99 -21.93 -1.54 -3.14
C ASP A 99 -22.05 -2.05 -1.71
N MET A 100 -21.28 -1.46 -0.79
CA MET A 100 -21.48 -1.67 0.62
C MET A 100 -22.90 -1.30 1.03
N SER A 101 -23.48 -0.26 0.43
CA SER A 101 -24.82 0.19 0.77
C SER A 101 -25.95 -0.72 0.32
N GLU A 102 -25.89 -1.20 -0.90
CA GLU A 102 -26.93 -2.03 -1.50
C GLU A 102 -26.93 -3.45 -0.92
N ASN A 103 -25.77 -3.97 -0.53
CA ASN A 103 -25.66 -5.29 0.11
C ASN A 103 -26.06 -5.28 1.60
N GLY A 104 -26.49 -4.15 2.17
CA GLY A 104 -26.77 -4.04 3.60
C GLY A 104 -25.51 -4.05 4.48
N TYR A 105 -24.32 -3.96 3.88
CA TYR A 105 -23.05 -3.75 4.57
C TYR A 105 -22.84 -2.27 4.96
N VAL A 106 -23.89 -1.41 4.95
CA VAL A 106 -23.79 -0.07 5.55
C VAL A 106 -23.68 -0.23 7.05
N PHE A 107 -22.45 -0.33 7.51
CA PHE A 107 -22.14 0.00 8.88
C PHE A 107 -22.15 1.52 8.94
N ASP A 108 -23.30 2.15 9.13
CA ASP A 108 -23.36 3.61 9.32
C ASP A 108 -22.37 4.06 10.42
N LEU A 109 -22.19 3.17 11.40
CA LEU A 109 -21.23 3.26 12.49
C LEU A 109 -19.74 3.11 12.08
N VAL A 110 -19.42 2.64 10.89
CA VAL A 110 -18.03 2.53 10.41
C VAL A 110 -17.79 3.46 9.23
N LEU A 111 -18.70 3.45 8.26
CA LEU A 111 -18.59 4.21 7.02
C LEU A 111 -18.49 5.73 7.26
N TRP A 112 -19.49 6.31 7.93
CA TRP A 112 -19.52 7.76 8.13
C TRP A 112 -18.38 8.27 9.01
N PRO A 113 -18.01 7.60 10.11
CA PRO A 113 -16.81 7.97 10.87
C PRO A 113 -15.51 7.86 10.07
N VAL A 114 -15.35 6.86 9.18
CA VAL A 114 -14.17 6.77 8.29
C VAL A 114 -14.14 7.93 7.30
N VAL A 115 -15.27 8.23 6.65
CA VAL A 115 -15.39 9.34 5.70
C VAL A 115 -15.14 10.68 6.39
N ALA A 116 -15.74 10.92 7.55
CA ALA A 116 -15.51 12.13 8.35
C ALA A 116 -14.04 12.26 8.75
N THR A 117 -13.40 11.17 9.18
CA THR A 117 -11.98 11.16 9.51
C THR A 117 -11.11 11.51 8.29
N ALA A 118 -11.41 10.94 7.12
CA ALA A 118 -10.71 11.25 5.88
C ALA A 118 -10.86 12.73 5.48
N ILE A 119 -12.06 13.29 5.60
CA ILE A 119 -12.33 14.72 5.35
C ILE A 119 -11.50 15.59 6.31
N VAL A 120 -11.47 15.26 7.60
CA VAL A 120 -10.67 16.00 8.60
C VAL A 120 -9.18 15.95 8.26
N PHE A 121 -8.65 14.81 7.81
CA PHE A 121 -7.26 14.70 7.39
C PHE A 121 -6.95 15.56 6.17
N VAL A 122 -7.78 15.49 5.12
CA VAL A 122 -7.57 16.27 3.88
C VAL A 122 -7.69 17.77 4.16
N ALA A 123 -8.72 18.18 4.90
CA ALA A 123 -8.89 19.58 5.31
C ALA A 123 -7.71 20.06 6.17
N SER A 124 -7.24 19.23 7.11
CA SER A 124 -6.08 19.54 7.95
C SER A 124 -4.80 19.75 7.14
N LEU A 125 -4.56 18.91 6.12
CA LEU A 125 -3.42 19.07 5.21
C LEU A 125 -3.54 20.37 4.39
N ALA A 126 -4.73 20.67 3.87
CA ALA A 126 -4.98 21.90 3.13
C ALA A 126 -4.77 23.15 4.00
N VAL A 127 -5.29 23.15 5.23
CA VAL A 127 -5.10 24.24 6.21
C VAL A 127 -3.62 24.40 6.56
N CYS A 128 -2.92 23.29 6.87
CA CYS A 128 -1.49 23.33 7.16
C CYS A 128 -0.69 23.88 5.98
N TYR A 129 -1.01 23.47 4.74
CA TYR A 129 -0.36 23.97 3.54
C TYR A 129 -0.61 25.47 3.35
N ILE A 130 -1.87 25.92 3.42
CA ILE A 130 -2.22 27.34 3.29
C ILE A 130 -1.50 28.16 4.37
N CYS A 131 -1.56 27.75 5.64
CA CYS A 131 -0.89 28.44 6.74
C CYS A 131 0.64 28.46 6.62
N SER A 132 1.23 27.46 5.94
CA SER A 132 2.67 27.43 5.65
C SER A 132 3.12 28.55 4.70
N LEU A 133 2.22 29.09 3.88
CA LEU A 133 2.51 30.18 2.94
C LEU A 133 2.60 31.56 3.63
N TYR A 134 2.10 31.70 4.86
CA TYR A 134 2.05 32.98 5.57
C TYR A 134 3.21 33.17 6.55
N SER A 135 3.34 32.30 7.56
CA SER A 135 4.42 32.40 8.53
C SER A 135 4.69 31.08 9.26
N ARG A 136 5.92 30.90 9.73
CA ARG A 136 6.31 29.72 10.53
C ARG A 136 5.51 29.61 11.84
N LYS A 137 5.10 30.74 12.43
CA LYS A 137 4.28 30.76 13.65
C LYS A 137 2.86 30.30 13.35
N THR A 138 2.24 30.84 12.29
CA THR A 138 0.91 30.44 11.81
C THR A 138 0.87 28.95 11.47
N PHE A 139 1.88 28.45 10.75
CA PHE A 139 2.01 27.03 10.44
C PHE A 139 2.07 26.15 11.70
N LYS A 140 2.91 26.50 12.69
CA LYS A 140 3.04 25.71 13.92
C LYS A 140 1.74 25.65 14.71
N THR A 141 1.02 26.78 14.82
CA THR A 141 -0.27 26.82 15.50
C THR A 141 -1.32 25.99 14.75
N ALA A 142 -1.41 26.17 13.43
CA ALA A 142 -2.31 25.39 12.58
C ALA A 142 -2.01 23.88 12.66
N LEU A 143 -0.73 23.50 12.64
CA LEU A 143 -0.30 22.11 12.77
C LEU A 143 -0.79 21.48 14.07
N ILE A 144 -0.64 22.16 15.22
CA ILE A 144 -1.10 21.62 16.50
C ILE A 144 -2.63 21.45 16.51
N ILE A 145 -3.37 22.46 16.04
CA ILE A 145 -4.84 22.40 15.96
C ILE A 145 -5.30 21.26 15.04
N CYS A 146 -4.72 21.16 13.85
CA CYS A 146 -5.00 20.11 12.89
C CYS A 146 -4.68 18.72 13.45
N LEU A 147 -3.56 18.56 14.17
CA LEU A 147 -3.22 17.29 14.82
C LEU A 147 -4.22 16.93 15.93
N CYS A 148 -4.68 17.90 16.72
CA CYS A 148 -5.73 17.68 17.71
C CYS A 148 -7.07 17.28 17.06
N LEU A 149 -7.45 17.92 15.96
CA LEU A 149 -8.67 17.58 15.20
C LEU A 149 -8.58 16.17 14.60
N CYS A 150 -7.45 15.82 13.97
CA CYS A 150 -7.24 14.46 13.48
C CYS A 150 -7.28 13.44 14.62
N ALA A 151 -6.66 13.73 15.77
CA ALA A 151 -6.70 12.84 16.93
C ALA A 151 -8.15 12.65 17.45
N ALA A 152 -8.93 13.73 17.54
CA ALA A 152 -10.34 13.63 17.93
C ALA A 152 -11.17 12.80 16.93
N ALA A 153 -10.97 13.00 15.62
CA ALA A 153 -11.63 12.21 14.59
C ALA A 153 -11.27 10.72 14.67
N ILE A 154 -9.99 10.39 14.91
CA ILE A 154 -9.54 9.02 15.12
C ILE A 154 -10.20 8.40 16.37
N VAL A 155 -10.28 9.13 17.48
CA VAL A 155 -10.92 8.64 18.71
C VAL A 155 -12.41 8.36 18.47
N ALA A 156 -13.11 9.24 17.74
CA ALA A 156 -14.50 9.02 17.35
C ALA A 156 -14.64 7.77 16.48
N LEU A 157 -13.81 7.63 15.44
CA LEU A 157 -13.78 6.44 14.58
C LEU A 157 -13.53 5.15 15.38
N ILE A 158 -12.54 5.14 16.28
CA ILE A 158 -12.25 3.99 17.14
C ILE A 158 -13.45 3.67 18.03
N THR A 159 -14.10 4.68 18.61
CA THR A 159 -15.29 4.48 19.46
C THR A 159 -16.41 3.81 18.67
N CYS A 160 -16.70 4.30 17.47
CA CYS A 160 -17.74 3.72 16.63
C CYS A 160 -17.37 2.29 16.16
N LEU A 161 -16.10 2.04 15.82
CA LEU A 161 -15.61 0.68 15.55
C LEU A 161 -15.79 -0.26 16.75
N CYS A 162 -15.48 0.20 17.97
CA CYS A 162 -15.68 -0.59 19.18
C CYS A 162 -17.14 -0.96 19.39
N ILE A 163 -18.07 -0.02 19.19
CA ILE A 163 -19.51 -0.30 19.30
C ILE A 163 -19.93 -1.30 18.22
N TYR A 164 -19.45 -1.13 16.99
CA TYR A 164 -19.75 -2.01 15.86
C TYR A 164 -19.27 -3.46 16.07
N TYR A 165 -18.07 -3.65 16.62
CA TYR A 165 -17.62 -5.00 16.97
C TYR A 165 -18.38 -5.56 18.18
N ALA A 166 -18.72 -4.72 19.16
CA ALA A 166 -19.44 -5.15 20.36
C ALA A 166 -20.91 -5.48 20.11
N SER A 167 -21.54 -4.95 19.06
CA SER A 167 -22.92 -5.27 18.69
C SER A 167 -23.06 -6.66 18.07
N GLY A 168 -21.96 -7.27 17.59
CA GLY A 168 -21.99 -8.52 16.84
C GLY A 168 -22.31 -8.35 15.36
N ASP A 169 -22.72 -7.15 14.94
CA ASP A 169 -23.05 -6.82 13.54
C ASP A 169 -21.87 -7.10 12.61
N ALA A 170 -20.65 -6.97 13.12
CA ALA A 170 -19.44 -7.23 12.35
C ALA A 170 -19.32 -8.67 11.89
N ALA A 171 -19.67 -9.63 12.76
CA ALA A 171 -19.66 -11.03 12.39
C ALA A 171 -20.88 -11.36 11.51
N SER A 172 -22.08 -10.97 11.96
CA SER A 172 -23.33 -11.34 11.30
C SER A 172 -23.41 -10.82 9.87
N ASN A 173 -22.95 -9.59 9.64
CA ASN A 173 -22.96 -9.02 8.30
C ASN A 173 -21.99 -9.75 7.40
N ASN A 174 -20.88 -10.26 7.92
CA ASN A 174 -19.93 -11.07 7.15
C ASN A 174 -20.30 -12.56 7.15
N GLY A 175 -21.55 -12.94 7.39
CA GLY A 175 -22.03 -14.33 7.32
C GLY A 175 -21.40 -15.26 8.35
N VAL A 176 -20.97 -14.71 9.49
CA VAL A 176 -20.37 -15.45 10.60
C VAL A 176 -21.17 -15.20 11.88
N THR A 177 -21.51 -16.28 12.58
CA THR A 177 -22.11 -16.21 13.90
C THR A 177 -21.08 -15.74 14.92
N PRO A 178 -21.37 -14.72 15.76
CA PRO A 178 -20.43 -14.24 16.78
C PRO A 178 -19.90 -15.35 17.69
N GLU A 179 -20.71 -16.38 17.99
CA GLU A 179 -20.31 -17.49 18.86
C GLU A 179 -19.27 -18.43 18.22
N SER A 180 -19.12 -18.42 16.90
CA SER A 180 -18.13 -19.24 16.20
C SER A 180 -16.72 -18.65 16.27
N ILE A 181 -16.59 -17.37 16.65
CA ILE A 181 -15.32 -16.66 16.71
C ILE A 181 -14.56 -17.04 17.97
N ASN A 182 -13.26 -17.34 17.82
CA ASN A 182 -12.38 -17.65 18.95
C ASN A 182 -11.53 -16.43 19.31
N ASP A 183 -12.04 -15.61 20.23
CA ASP A 183 -11.38 -14.37 20.68
C ASP A 183 -9.95 -14.63 21.19
N LEU A 184 -9.80 -15.62 22.08
CA LEU A 184 -8.52 -15.93 22.72
C LEU A 184 -7.48 -16.35 21.67
N GLY A 185 -7.86 -17.22 20.74
CA GLY A 185 -7.02 -17.66 19.63
C GLY A 185 -6.57 -16.49 18.76
N LEU A 186 -7.50 -15.61 18.39
CA LEU A 186 -7.18 -14.41 17.61
C LEU A 186 -6.21 -13.50 18.35
N TYR A 187 -6.50 -13.09 19.58
CA TYR A 187 -5.63 -12.17 20.32
C TYR A 187 -4.23 -12.75 20.54
N LEU A 188 -4.11 -14.03 20.90
CA LEU A 188 -2.82 -14.69 21.12
C LEU A 188 -2.02 -14.80 19.82
N CYS A 189 -2.63 -15.22 18.72
CA CYS A 189 -1.96 -15.34 17.42
C CYS A 189 -1.56 -13.96 16.86
N THR A 190 -2.42 -12.95 16.97
CA THR A 190 -2.11 -11.58 16.57
C THR A 190 -0.94 -11.02 17.38
N ALA A 191 -0.99 -11.10 18.71
CA ALA A 191 0.09 -10.65 19.57
C ALA A 191 1.40 -11.40 19.29
N GLY A 192 1.32 -12.72 19.14
CA GLY A 192 2.46 -13.58 18.82
C GLY A 192 3.12 -13.18 17.50
N LEU A 193 2.35 -12.97 16.44
CA LEU A 193 2.89 -12.56 15.14
C LEU A 193 3.46 -11.14 15.15
N ILE A 194 2.82 -10.20 15.84
CA ILE A 194 3.37 -8.84 16.01
C ILE A 194 4.73 -8.90 16.70
N VAL A 195 4.85 -9.71 17.77
CA VAL A 195 6.12 -9.90 18.48
C VAL A 195 7.15 -10.55 17.56
N VAL A 196 6.81 -11.64 16.85
CA VAL A 196 7.73 -12.32 15.93
C VAL A 196 8.22 -11.37 14.83
N ILE A 197 7.32 -10.66 14.15
CA ILE A 197 7.69 -9.71 13.09
C ILE A 197 8.52 -8.56 13.66
N GLY A 198 8.16 -8.03 14.83
CA GLY A 198 8.91 -6.96 15.50
C GLY A 198 10.32 -7.38 15.89
N VAL A 199 10.47 -8.58 16.45
CA VAL A 199 11.77 -9.19 16.81
C VAL A 199 12.62 -9.43 15.58
N LEU A 200 12.05 -10.05 14.53
CA LEU A 200 12.74 -10.26 13.26
C LEU A 200 13.17 -8.93 12.64
N ALA A 201 12.29 -7.93 12.59
CA ALA A 201 12.60 -6.61 12.07
C ALA A 201 13.71 -5.93 12.86
N PHE A 202 13.73 -6.09 14.19
CA PHE A 202 14.76 -5.53 15.05
C PHE A 202 16.13 -6.14 14.77
N PHE A 203 16.24 -7.47 14.78
CA PHE A 203 17.49 -8.19 14.60
C PHE A 203 18.02 -8.13 13.16
N LEU A 204 17.15 -8.31 12.16
CA LEU A 204 17.53 -8.28 10.74
C LEU A 204 17.84 -6.86 10.28
N GLY A 205 17.14 -5.85 10.82
CA GLY A 205 17.38 -4.45 10.54
C GLY A 205 18.34 -3.74 11.49
N LYS A 206 19.14 -4.47 12.27
CA LYS A 206 20.08 -3.86 13.23
C LYS A 206 21.15 -2.99 12.57
N ASN A 207 21.54 -3.35 11.34
CA ASN A 207 22.55 -2.66 10.54
C ASN A 207 21.94 -1.65 9.54
N ASP A 208 20.62 -1.46 9.55
CA ASP A 208 19.97 -0.52 8.65
C ASP A 208 20.24 0.93 9.04
N ARG A 209 20.23 1.83 8.06
CA ARG A 209 20.38 3.28 8.34
C ARG A 209 19.23 3.77 9.21
N LYS A 210 19.57 4.43 10.32
CA LYS A 210 18.61 5.05 11.23
C LYS A 210 17.85 6.21 10.56
N GLY A 211 16.59 6.38 10.95
CA GLY A 211 15.75 7.52 10.55
C GLY A 211 15.11 7.42 9.16
N PHE A 212 14.05 8.22 8.98
CA PHE A 212 13.34 8.44 7.72
C PHE A 212 13.72 9.84 7.19
N ASP A 213 14.74 9.90 6.34
CA ASP A 213 15.03 11.12 5.58
C ASP A 213 13.91 11.36 4.56
N SER A 214 13.69 12.63 4.20
CA SER A 214 12.79 13.11 3.15
C SER A 214 12.77 12.23 1.90
N ARG A 215 13.95 11.80 1.42
CA ARG A 215 14.07 10.91 0.26
C ARG A 215 13.50 9.52 0.52
N VAL A 216 13.76 8.94 1.70
CA VAL A 216 13.23 7.63 2.08
C VAL A 216 11.71 7.68 2.17
N ILE A 217 11.16 8.76 2.73
CA ILE A 217 9.71 8.98 2.82
C ILE A 217 9.11 9.07 1.42
N ALA A 218 9.73 9.82 0.50
CA ALA A 218 9.27 9.92 -0.88
C ALA A 218 9.27 8.56 -1.59
N TYR A 219 10.33 7.76 -1.44
CA TYR A 219 10.36 6.39 -1.99
C TYR A 219 9.32 5.48 -1.35
N ALA A 220 9.11 5.58 -0.03
CA ALA A 220 8.08 4.81 0.67
C ALA A 220 6.69 5.14 0.11
N ALA A 221 6.36 6.43 -0.02
CA ALA A 221 5.08 6.89 -0.55
C ALA A 221 4.86 6.41 -1.99
N VAL A 222 5.87 6.51 -2.87
CA VAL A 222 5.78 6.04 -4.25
C VAL A 222 5.60 4.52 -4.31
N CYS A 223 6.36 3.76 -3.52
CA CYS A 223 6.25 2.30 -3.49
C CYS A 223 4.90 1.84 -2.92
N ILE A 224 4.42 2.45 -1.84
CA ILE A 224 3.09 2.17 -1.27
C ILE A 224 2.00 2.50 -2.28
N ALA A 225 2.05 3.68 -2.91
CA ALA A 225 1.07 4.08 -3.92
C ALA A 225 1.09 3.17 -5.15
N MET A 226 2.27 2.75 -5.60
CA MET A 226 2.41 1.82 -6.72
C MET A 226 1.87 0.43 -6.35
N SER A 227 2.18 -0.08 -5.16
CA SER A 227 1.61 -1.32 -4.65
C SER A 227 0.09 -1.26 -4.53
N PHE A 228 -0.43 -0.13 -4.05
CA PHE A 228 -1.87 0.12 -3.97
C PHE A 228 -2.53 0.17 -5.35
N ALA A 229 -1.95 0.90 -6.31
CA ALA A 229 -2.46 0.93 -7.68
C ALA A 229 -2.43 -0.46 -8.33
N LEU A 230 -1.33 -1.21 -8.18
CA LEU A 230 -1.20 -2.57 -8.72
C LEU A 230 -2.15 -3.58 -8.05
N SER A 231 -2.60 -3.32 -6.82
CA SER A 231 -3.55 -4.21 -6.12
C SER A 231 -4.96 -4.18 -6.71
N TYR A 232 -5.32 -3.15 -7.48
CA TYR A 232 -6.54 -3.14 -8.29
C TYR A 232 -6.40 -4.03 -9.53
N LEU A 233 -5.17 -4.39 -9.94
CA LEU A 233 -4.92 -5.29 -11.06
C LEU A 233 -5.03 -6.75 -10.60
N ARG A 234 -6.26 -7.17 -10.31
CA ARG A 234 -6.58 -8.52 -9.84
C ARG A 234 -6.72 -9.46 -11.02
N LEU A 235 -5.91 -10.51 -11.05
CA LEU A 235 -6.03 -11.62 -11.99
C LEU A 235 -7.12 -12.60 -11.56
N PHE A 236 -7.29 -12.75 -10.24
CA PHE A 236 -8.32 -13.61 -9.64
C PHE A 236 -8.72 -13.04 -8.28
N ARG A 237 -10.03 -13.01 -7.97
CA ARG A 237 -10.57 -12.60 -6.68
C ARG A 237 -11.12 -13.82 -5.95
N MET A 238 -10.77 -13.96 -4.68
CA MET A 238 -11.21 -15.09 -3.86
C MET A 238 -12.58 -14.77 -3.20
N PRO A 239 -13.44 -15.78 -2.96
CA PRO A 239 -14.82 -15.54 -2.50
C PRO A 239 -15.00 -14.90 -1.12
N GLN A 240 -14.01 -15.02 -0.22
CA GLN A 240 -14.02 -14.58 1.18
C GLN A 240 -12.88 -13.58 1.43
N GLY A 241 -12.60 -12.78 0.39
CA GLY A 241 -11.50 -11.83 0.40
C GLY A 241 -10.17 -12.44 -0.03
N GLY A 242 -9.24 -11.55 -0.40
CA GLY A 242 -7.97 -11.94 -1.01
C GLY A 242 -8.04 -11.96 -2.53
N SER A 243 -6.87 -11.76 -3.15
CA SER A 243 -6.74 -11.76 -4.61
C SER A 243 -5.34 -12.15 -5.03
N ILE A 244 -5.24 -12.68 -6.25
CA ILE A 244 -3.98 -12.86 -6.98
C ILE A 244 -3.83 -11.64 -7.87
N THR A 245 -2.74 -10.89 -7.69
CA THR A 245 -2.54 -9.58 -8.33
C THR A 245 -1.40 -9.59 -9.34
N LEU A 246 -1.33 -8.57 -10.20
CA LEU A 246 -0.20 -8.37 -11.12
C LEU A 246 1.03 -7.79 -10.40
N ALA A 247 1.62 -8.59 -9.50
CA ALA A 247 2.80 -8.26 -8.72
C ALA A 247 2.66 -7.02 -7.80
N SER A 248 1.50 -6.85 -7.14
CA SER A 248 1.25 -5.67 -6.29
C SER A 248 2.23 -5.49 -5.13
N LEU A 249 2.77 -6.56 -4.58
CA LEU A 249 3.74 -6.51 -3.47
C LEU A 249 5.15 -6.12 -3.92
N LEU A 250 5.44 -6.15 -5.23
CA LEU A 250 6.79 -5.95 -5.75
C LEU A 250 7.40 -4.60 -5.36
N PRO A 251 6.71 -3.44 -5.50
CA PRO A 251 7.26 -2.14 -5.10
C PRO A 251 7.62 -2.08 -3.61
N LEU A 252 6.80 -2.67 -2.72
CA LEU A 252 7.08 -2.76 -1.29
C LEU A 252 8.28 -3.66 -0.96
N MET A 253 8.39 -4.81 -1.62
CA MET A 253 9.53 -5.70 -1.44
C MET A 253 10.82 -5.04 -1.93
N ILE A 254 10.78 -4.31 -3.05
CA ILE A 254 11.88 -3.48 -3.54
C ILE A 254 12.26 -2.42 -2.50
N PHE A 255 11.27 -1.71 -1.95
CA PHE A 255 11.51 -0.69 -0.92
C PHE A 255 12.22 -1.28 0.32
N SER A 256 11.74 -2.42 0.82
CA SER A 256 12.39 -3.14 1.92
C SER A 256 13.83 -3.53 1.56
N TYR A 257 14.05 -4.10 0.37
CA TYR A 257 15.37 -4.48 -0.09
C TYR A 257 16.33 -3.28 -0.20
N MET A 258 15.83 -2.12 -0.64
CA MET A 258 16.63 -0.89 -0.84
C MET A 258 16.92 -0.11 0.44
N PHE A 259 15.94 -0.02 1.36
CA PHE A 259 16.04 0.87 2.52
C PHE A 259 16.17 0.15 3.86
N GLY A 260 15.87 -1.14 3.90
CA GLY A 260 16.06 -2.00 5.06
C GLY A 260 14.76 -2.56 5.59
N VAL A 261 14.88 -3.60 6.41
CA VAL A 261 13.75 -4.39 6.91
C VAL A 261 12.84 -3.54 7.79
N LYS A 262 13.39 -2.74 8.70
CA LYS A 262 12.58 -1.91 9.63
C LYS A 262 11.67 -0.93 8.87
N LYS A 263 12.21 -0.31 7.82
CA LYS A 263 11.47 0.63 6.98
C LYS A 263 10.46 -0.10 6.11
N GLY A 264 10.85 -1.25 5.56
CA GLY A 264 9.97 -2.14 4.82
C GLY A 264 8.76 -2.59 5.63
N VAL A 265 8.95 -3.03 6.88
CA VAL A 265 7.88 -3.46 7.79
C VAL A 265 6.93 -2.30 8.08
N PHE A 266 7.45 -1.10 8.33
CA PHE A 266 6.61 0.07 8.53
C PHE A 266 5.83 0.47 7.27
N ALA A 267 6.45 0.42 6.10
CA ALA A 267 5.77 0.68 4.82
C ALA A 267 4.69 -0.37 4.52
N GLY A 268 4.97 -1.65 4.81
CA GLY A 268 4.03 -2.76 4.69
C GLY A 268 2.83 -2.60 5.65
N PHE A 269 3.06 -2.16 6.88
CA PHE A 269 1.99 -1.84 7.83
C PHE A 269 1.04 -0.77 7.29
N ILE A 270 1.58 0.35 6.76
CA ILE A 270 0.78 1.42 6.15
C ILE A 270 0.01 0.89 4.94
N TYR A 271 0.67 0.10 4.09
CA TYR A 271 0.02 -0.52 2.94
C TYR A 271 -1.13 -1.45 3.35
N GLY A 272 -0.97 -2.23 4.43
CA GLY A 272 -2.04 -3.08 4.95
C GLY A 272 -3.27 -2.28 5.39
N ILE A 273 -3.09 -1.11 6.02
CA ILE A 273 -4.21 -0.20 6.32
C ILE A 273 -4.92 0.24 5.05
N LEU A 274 -4.17 0.60 4.00
CA LEU A 274 -4.78 0.98 2.72
C LEU A 274 -5.54 -0.19 2.08
N GLN A 275 -5.01 -1.42 2.17
CA GLN A 275 -5.71 -2.61 1.68
C GLN A 275 -7.03 -2.86 2.41
N ALA A 276 -7.09 -2.59 3.72
CA ALA A 276 -8.34 -2.71 4.46
C ALA A 276 -9.41 -1.70 4.03
N ILE A 277 -8.99 -0.50 3.59
CA ILE A 277 -9.93 0.49 3.05
C ILE A 277 -10.45 0.06 1.67
N GLN A 278 -9.63 -0.66 0.90
CA GLN A 278 -9.95 -1.05 -0.47
C GLN A 278 -10.90 -2.25 -0.58
N ASP A 279 -10.75 -3.25 0.29
CA ASP A 279 -11.55 -4.49 0.25
C ASP A 279 -11.81 -4.93 1.70
N PRO A 280 -12.66 -4.20 2.45
CA PRO A 280 -12.86 -4.42 3.88
C PRO A 280 -13.65 -5.71 4.15
N TRP A 281 -13.04 -6.62 4.91
CA TRP A 281 -13.66 -7.82 5.47
C TRP A 281 -13.39 -7.83 6.98
N LEU A 282 -14.28 -7.18 7.72
CA LEU A 282 -14.06 -6.78 9.11
C LEU A 282 -14.99 -7.56 10.04
N ILE A 283 -14.50 -8.68 10.57
CA ILE A 283 -15.25 -9.57 11.48
C ILE A 283 -14.87 -9.30 12.94
N HIS A 284 -13.58 -9.18 13.21
CA HIS A 284 -13.06 -9.00 14.58
C HIS A 284 -11.80 -8.12 14.57
N PRO A 285 -11.54 -7.27 15.59
CA PRO A 285 -10.38 -6.37 15.60
C PRO A 285 -9.02 -7.09 15.44
N ALA A 286 -8.85 -8.23 16.11
CA ALA A 286 -7.61 -8.99 16.00
C ALA A 286 -7.47 -9.71 14.65
N GLN A 287 -8.59 -10.08 14.02
CA GLN A 287 -8.62 -10.60 12.65
C GLN A 287 -8.22 -9.51 11.65
N PHE A 288 -8.78 -8.30 11.78
CA PHE A 288 -8.37 -7.15 10.97
C PHE A 288 -6.86 -6.94 11.01
N LEU A 289 -6.25 -7.02 12.19
CA LEU A 289 -4.79 -6.91 12.30
C LEU A 289 -4.09 -8.03 11.52
N LEU A 290 -4.53 -9.29 11.69
CA LEU A 290 -3.94 -10.45 11.01
C LEU A 290 -4.04 -10.39 9.49
N ASP A 291 -5.19 -9.97 8.94
CA ASP A 291 -5.42 -9.98 7.50
C ASP A 291 -4.88 -8.73 6.79
N TYR A 292 -4.70 -7.64 7.52
CA TYR A 292 -4.28 -6.36 6.96
C TYR A 292 -2.93 -5.91 7.54
N PRO A 293 -2.83 -4.95 8.50
CA PRO A 293 -1.53 -4.39 8.88
C PRO A 293 -0.43 -5.40 9.21
N VAL A 294 -0.73 -6.50 9.91
CA VAL A 294 0.28 -7.50 10.33
C VAL A 294 0.72 -8.38 9.15
N ALA A 295 -0.22 -8.90 8.37
CA ALA A 295 0.08 -9.66 7.15
C ALA A 295 0.96 -8.86 6.18
N PHE A 296 0.62 -7.58 5.94
CA PHE A 296 1.39 -6.75 5.02
C PHE A 296 2.68 -6.19 5.64
N ALA A 297 2.74 -6.00 6.96
CA ALA A 297 4.00 -5.71 7.65
C ALA A 297 5.03 -6.84 7.48
N ALA A 298 4.58 -8.10 7.47
CA ALA A 298 5.45 -9.25 7.21
C ALA A 298 6.13 -9.20 5.82
N ILE A 299 5.46 -8.62 4.81
CA ILE A 299 6.05 -8.38 3.48
C ILE A 299 7.30 -7.49 3.56
N GLY A 300 7.35 -6.60 4.54
CA GLY A 300 8.52 -5.81 4.87
C GLY A 300 9.77 -6.61 5.23
N LEU A 301 9.65 -7.90 5.58
CA LEU A 301 10.80 -8.79 5.84
C LEU A 301 11.47 -9.28 4.55
N ALA A 302 10.90 -9.03 3.37
CA ALA A 302 11.47 -9.46 2.09
C ALA A 302 12.89 -8.93 1.82
N GLY A 303 13.26 -7.81 2.44
CA GLY A 303 14.61 -7.27 2.38
C GLY A 303 15.64 -8.00 3.24
N MET A 304 15.29 -9.03 4.01
CA MET A 304 16.18 -9.61 5.04
C MET A 304 17.54 -10.12 4.54
N PHE A 305 17.60 -10.59 3.29
CA PHE A 305 18.82 -11.14 2.70
C PHE A 305 19.66 -10.11 1.94
N ARG A 306 19.27 -8.83 1.92
CA ARG A 306 19.91 -7.76 1.12
C ARG A 306 21.41 -7.55 1.39
N ASN A 307 21.86 -7.86 2.61
CA ASN A 307 23.23 -7.61 3.09
C ASN A 307 23.97 -8.93 3.39
N VAL A 308 23.43 -10.07 2.96
CA VAL A 308 24.04 -11.38 3.20
C VAL A 308 25.16 -11.61 2.16
N PRO A 309 26.43 -11.81 2.60
CA PRO A 309 27.59 -11.88 1.69
C PRO A 309 27.44 -12.93 0.58
N GLN A 310 26.83 -14.07 0.89
CA GLN A 310 26.61 -15.20 -0.02
C GLN A 310 25.75 -14.82 -1.24
N PHE A 311 24.91 -13.79 -1.10
CA PHE A 311 24.03 -13.31 -2.16
C PHE A 311 24.48 -11.98 -2.79
N ALA A 312 25.65 -11.45 -2.41
CA ALA A 312 26.14 -10.16 -2.91
C ALA A 312 26.20 -10.09 -4.45
N ASN A 313 26.55 -11.21 -5.09
CA ASN A 313 26.62 -11.34 -6.54
C ASN A 313 25.35 -11.94 -7.17
N LYS A 314 24.35 -12.32 -6.35
CA LYS A 314 23.11 -12.98 -6.77
C LYS A 314 21.90 -12.31 -6.09
N PRO A 315 21.66 -11.01 -6.33
CA PRO A 315 20.61 -10.26 -5.65
C PRO A 315 19.20 -10.80 -5.95
N GLN A 316 19.01 -11.48 -7.10
CA GLN A 316 17.76 -12.15 -7.44
C GLN A 316 17.42 -13.26 -6.43
N ILE A 317 18.43 -14.01 -5.98
CA ILE A 317 18.25 -15.09 -5.00
C ILE A 317 17.92 -14.51 -3.63
N ALA A 318 18.63 -13.45 -3.20
CA ALA A 318 18.31 -12.75 -1.95
C ALA A 318 16.87 -12.23 -1.94
N PHE A 319 16.44 -11.60 -3.04
CA PHE A 319 15.07 -11.10 -3.20
C PHE A 319 14.04 -12.23 -3.15
N ALA A 320 14.25 -13.30 -3.92
CA ALA A 320 13.33 -14.43 -3.99
C ALA A 320 13.17 -15.15 -2.64
N LEU A 321 14.29 -15.46 -1.97
CA LEU A 321 14.26 -16.09 -0.64
C LEU A 321 13.58 -15.19 0.40
N GLY A 322 13.83 -13.89 0.34
CA GLY A 322 13.18 -12.93 1.23
C GLY A 322 11.67 -12.90 1.02
N GLY A 323 11.24 -12.90 -0.25
CA GLY A 323 9.82 -13.00 -0.61
C GLY A 323 9.15 -14.27 -0.09
N ILE A 324 9.81 -15.43 -0.18
CA ILE A 324 9.28 -16.69 0.34
C ILE A 324 9.06 -16.61 1.85
N VAL A 325 10.06 -16.14 2.61
CA VAL A 325 9.95 -16.03 4.08
C VAL A 325 8.87 -15.03 4.48
N ALA A 326 8.85 -13.88 3.82
CA ALA A 326 7.84 -12.84 4.05
C ALA A 326 6.42 -13.34 3.78
N SER A 327 6.20 -14.04 2.67
CA SER A 327 4.90 -14.59 2.33
C SER A 327 4.50 -15.79 3.17
N ALA A 328 5.44 -16.58 3.69
CA ALA A 328 5.14 -17.62 4.67
C ALA A 328 4.55 -17.03 5.96
N LEU A 329 5.07 -15.89 6.43
CA LEU A 329 4.52 -15.18 7.59
C LEU A 329 3.17 -14.52 7.29
N ARG A 330 2.99 -13.94 6.09
CA ARG A 330 1.68 -13.46 5.62
C ARG A 330 0.65 -14.60 5.58
N PHE A 331 1.04 -15.74 5.00
CA PHE A 331 0.19 -16.94 4.92
C PHE A 331 -0.18 -17.44 6.32
N LEU A 332 0.76 -17.46 7.26
CA LEU A 332 0.50 -17.85 8.64
C LEU A 332 -0.50 -16.91 9.33
N ALA A 333 -0.42 -15.60 9.08
CA ALA A 333 -1.38 -14.63 9.60
C ALA A 333 -2.80 -14.91 9.08
N HIS A 334 -2.95 -15.14 7.78
CA HIS A 334 -4.23 -15.50 7.18
C HIS A 334 -4.74 -16.88 7.62
N ILE A 335 -3.85 -17.85 7.89
CA ILE A 335 -4.27 -19.13 8.47
C ILE A 335 -4.93 -18.90 9.83
N PHE A 336 -4.28 -18.16 10.73
CA PHE A 336 -4.81 -17.90 12.06
C PHE A 336 -6.12 -17.12 11.99
N SER A 337 -6.21 -16.12 11.13
CA SER A 337 -7.47 -15.43 10.85
C SER A 337 -8.54 -16.42 10.40
N GLY A 338 -8.25 -17.23 9.37
CA GLY A 338 -9.21 -18.17 8.80
C GLY A 338 -9.71 -19.22 9.79
N VAL A 339 -8.83 -19.72 10.66
CA VAL A 339 -9.19 -20.72 11.68
C VAL A 339 -10.05 -20.14 12.78
N PHE A 340 -9.76 -18.93 13.25
CA PHE A 340 -10.38 -18.39 14.46
C PHE A 340 -11.48 -17.35 14.22
N ALA A 341 -11.58 -16.79 13.00
CA ALA A 341 -12.63 -15.83 12.63
C ALA A 341 -13.52 -16.29 11.46
N PHE A 342 -13.05 -17.25 10.64
CA PHE A 342 -13.77 -17.71 9.44
C PHE A 342 -14.11 -19.21 9.47
N SER A 343 -14.10 -19.85 10.65
CA SER A 343 -14.33 -21.30 10.75
C SER A 343 -15.70 -21.75 10.24
N GLU A 344 -16.70 -20.89 10.29
CA GLU A 344 -18.06 -21.18 9.80
C GLU A 344 -18.07 -21.51 8.29
N TYR A 345 -17.20 -20.85 7.53
CA TYR A 345 -17.03 -21.10 6.10
C TYR A 345 -16.44 -22.48 5.77
N ALA A 346 -15.85 -23.18 6.75
CA ALA A 346 -15.38 -24.54 6.57
C ALA A 346 -16.53 -25.57 6.48
N GLY A 347 -17.73 -25.22 6.98
CA GLY A 347 -18.86 -26.14 7.06
C GLY A 347 -18.51 -27.40 7.86
N SER A 348 -18.58 -28.56 7.20
CA SER A 348 -18.23 -29.85 7.83
C SER A 348 -16.73 -30.18 7.81
N GLN A 349 -15.89 -29.36 7.18
CA GLN A 349 -14.46 -29.59 7.09
C GLN A 349 -13.74 -29.15 8.38
N ASN A 350 -12.55 -29.70 8.61
CA ASN A 350 -11.68 -29.22 9.69
C ASN A 350 -11.23 -27.77 9.39
N PRO A 351 -11.43 -26.80 10.30
CA PRO A 351 -11.10 -25.39 10.04
C PRO A 351 -9.63 -25.12 9.69
N TRP A 352 -8.69 -25.91 10.24
CA TRP A 352 -7.27 -25.78 9.91
C TRP A 352 -6.97 -26.21 8.48
N ILE A 353 -7.56 -27.31 8.04
CA ILE A 353 -7.39 -27.81 6.66
C ILE A 353 -8.02 -26.82 5.68
N TYR A 354 -9.23 -26.35 5.99
CA TYR A 354 -9.94 -25.36 5.18
C TYR A 354 -9.11 -24.07 5.04
N SER A 355 -8.68 -23.50 6.16
CA SER A 355 -7.91 -22.25 6.17
C SER A 355 -6.56 -22.38 5.46
N LEU A 356 -5.87 -23.52 5.61
CA LEU A 356 -4.62 -23.79 4.91
C LEU A 356 -4.83 -23.89 3.39
N ALA A 357 -5.86 -24.60 2.95
CA ALA A 357 -6.18 -24.76 1.53
C ALA A 357 -6.61 -23.43 0.92
N TYR A 358 -7.54 -22.73 1.58
CA TYR A 358 -8.08 -21.45 1.13
C TYR A 358 -6.98 -20.42 0.93
N ASN A 359 -6.14 -20.20 1.95
CA ASN A 359 -5.13 -19.15 1.93
C ASN A 359 -3.91 -19.46 1.05
N SER A 360 -3.84 -20.66 0.46
CA SER A 360 -2.69 -21.07 -0.38
C SER A 360 -2.49 -20.18 -1.61
N PHE A 361 -3.51 -19.41 -2.00
CA PHE A 361 -3.43 -18.41 -3.08
C PHE A 361 -2.29 -17.39 -2.89
N VAL A 362 -1.91 -17.10 -1.65
CA VAL A 362 -0.77 -16.22 -1.31
C VAL A 362 0.52 -16.71 -1.96
N PHE A 363 0.69 -18.02 -2.14
CA PHE A 363 1.87 -18.58 -2.80
C PHE A 363 1.86 -18.36 -4.31
N VAL A 364 0.69 -18.30 -4.94
CA VAL A 364 0.57 -17.94 -6.35
C VAL A 364 0.86 -16.45 -6.54
N ASP A 365 0.29 -15.60 -5.67
CA ASP A 365 0.52 -14.14 -5.69
C ASP A 365 2.01 -13.80 -5.53
N ILE A 366 2.70 -14.41 -4.55
CA ILE A 366 4.15 -14.20 -4.37
C ILE A 366 4.98 -14.81 -5.49
N ALA A 367 4.56 -15.93 -6.10
CA ALA A 367 5.28 -16.52 -7.23
C ALA A 367 5.35 -15.54 -8.41
N ILE A 368 4.24 -14.85 -8.71
CA ILE A 368 4.20 -13.80 -9.74
C ILE A 368 5.16 -12.66 -9.37
N VAL A 369 5.12 -12.19 -8.12
CA VAL A 369 6.01 -11.14 -7.62
C VAL A 369 7.48 -11.54 -7.72
N ILE A 370 7.83 -12.79 -7.40
CA ILE A 370 9.19 -13.32 -7.49
C ILE A 370 9.64 -13.37 -8.95
N VAL A 371 8.82 -13.87 -9.87
CA VAL A 371 9.15 -13.93 -11.30
C VAL A 371 9.43 -12.53 -11.84
N VAL A 372 8.52 -11.57 -11.61
CA VAL A 372 8.70 -10.19 -12.07
C VAL A 372 9.90 -9.54 -11.37
N GLY A 373 10.07 -9.79 -10.08
CA GLY A 373 11.21 -9.30 -9.30
C GLY A 373 12.55 -9.81 -9.83
N ILE A 374 12.68 -11.09 -10.17
CA ILE A 374 13.90 -11.65 -10.77
C ILE A 374 14.25 -10.92 -12.07
N LEU A 375 13.26 -10.61 -12.91
CA LEU A 375 13.47 -9.84 -14.14
C LEU A 375 13.98 -8.42 -13.84
N VAL A 376 13.35 -7.73 -12.89
CA VAL A 376 13.75 -6.37 -12.47
C VAL A 376 15.15 -6.35 -11.86
N PHE A 377 15.47 -7.28 -10.97
CA PHE A 377 16.79 -7.40 -10.31
C PHE A 377 17.89 -7.91 -11.24
N SER A 378 17.54 -8.43 -12.42
CA SER A 378 18.52 -8.79 -13.46
C SER A 378 18.95 -7.59 -14.31
N SER A 379 18.26 -6.46 -14.23
CA SER A 379 18.65 -5.22 -14.91
C SER A 379 19.83 -4.54 -14.21
N LYS A 380 20.94 -4.36 -14.94
CA LYS A 380 22.14 -3.66 -14.45
C LYS A 380 21.82 -2.23 -14.01
N SER A 381 20.99 -1.52 -14.78
CA SER A 381 20.59 -0.13 -14.48
C SER A 381 19.81 -0.03 -13.18
N PHE A 382 18.88 -0.97 -12.96
CA PHE A 382 18.13 -1.03 -11.71
C PHE A 382 19.05 -1.36 -10.53
N MET A 383 19.91 -2.37 -10.68
CA MET A 383 20.84 -2.76 -9.61
C MET A 383 21.85 -1.67 -9.26
N ALA A 384 22.24 -0.81 -10.22
CA ALA A 384 23.07 0.35 -9.92
C ALA A 384 22.37 1.33 -8.96
N ILE A 385 21.06 1.55 -9.13
CA ILE A 385 20.26 2.37 -8.22
C ILE A 385 20.16 1.69 -6.84
N VAL A 386 19.82 0.40 -6.81
CA VAL A 386 19.70 -0.36 -5.54
C VAL A 386 21.01 -0.31 -4.75
N ARG A 387 22.16 -0.55 -5.39
CA ARG A 387 23.47 -0.54 -4.73
C ARG A 387 23.83 0.83 -4.15
N ARG A 388 23.45 1.94 -4.79
CA ARG A 388 23.67 3.29 -4.25
C ARG A 388 23.00 3.49 -2.88
N TYR A 389 21.88 2.83 -2.64
CA TYR A 389 21.15 2.91 -1.36
C TYR A 389 21.50 1.78 -0.41
N ASN A 390 21.86 0.59 -0.92
CA ASN A 390 22.29 -0.53 -0.10
C ASN A 390 23.66 -0.34 0.52
N THR A 391 24.57 0.24 -0.24
CA THR A 391 25.90 0.67 0.17
C THR A 391 25.94 2.20 0.05
N ALA A 392 25.74 2.95 1.15
CA ALA A 392 26.47 4.21 1.26
C ALA A 392 27.64 4.01 2.20
N PRO A 393 28.75 4.72 1.96
CA PRO A 393 30.06 4.35 2.46
C PRO A 393 30.17 4.61 3.97
N LYS A 394 30.99 3.80 4.63
CA LYS A 394 31.81 4.30 5.74
C LYS A 394 32.51 5.57 5.19
N THR A 395 32.22 6.73 5.77
CA THR A 395 32.99 7.98 5.65
C THR A 395 33.55 8.30 4.25
N VAL A 396 32.91 9.24 3.55
CA VAL A 396 33.66 10.08 2.60
C VAL A 396 34.68 10.83 3.46
N SER A 397 35.94 10.38 3.51
CA SER A 397 37.02 11.22 3.99
C SER A 397 37.06 12.43 3.07
N SER A 398 37.05 13.61 3.70
CA SER A 398 37.19 14.93 3.12
C SER A 398 38.10 14.96 1.88
N LEU A 399 37.48 15.07 0.71
CA LEU A 399 38.12 15.70 -0.44
C LEU A 399 37.97 17.21 -0.26
N SER A 400 38.80 17.76 0.61
CA SER A 400 39.05 19.20 0.73
C SER A 400 40.34 19.38 1.52
N ASP A 401 41.48 19.04 0.92
CA ASP A 401 42.82 19.53 1.30
C ASP A 401 43.85 19.06 0.26
N GLU A 402 43.63 19.40 -1.01
CA GLU A 402 44.74 19.41 -1.99
C GLU A 402 44.42 20.30 -3.19
N GLN A 403 44.24 21.60 -2.93
CA GLN A 403 44.43 22.65 -3.92
C GLN A 403 45.14 23.83 -3.25
N ALA A 404 46.43 23.63 -2.93
CA ALA A 404 47.33 24.76 -2.73
C ALA A 404 47.86 25.17 -4.12
N VAL A 405 47.38 26.32 -4.59
CA VAL A 405 47.88 27.07 -5.75
C VAL A 405 49.36 27.39 -5.54
N PRO A 406 50.25 27.22 -6.53
CA PRO A 406 51.61 27.75 -6.43
C PRO A 406 51.56 29.27 -6.63
N GLN A 407 51.82 30.05 -5.57
CA GLN A 407 52.10 31.48 -5.72
C GLN A 407 53.46 31.64 -6.39
N SER A 408 53.44 32.12 -7.62
CA SER A 408 54.56 32.81 -8.26
C SER A 408 54.68 34.21 -7.66
N ASP A 409 55.85 34.56 -7.14
CA ASP A 409 56.28 35.96 -7.09
C ASP A 409 57.78 36.04 -7.35
N SER A 410 58.10 36.56 -8.53
CA SER A 410 59.40 37.14 -8.85
C SER A 410 59.44 38.59 -8.35
N THR A 411 60.67 39.05 -8.06
CA THR A 411 61.14 40.44 -7.85
C THR A 411 61.28 40.86 -6.39
N THR A 412 62.52 40.85 -5.88
CA THR A 412 63.31 42.07 -5.68
C THR A 412 64.76 41.69 -5.35
N ALA A 413 65.67 42.04 -6.27
CA ALA A 413 67.09 42.16 -6.00
C ALA A 413 67.35 43.44 -5.21
N ALA A 414 68.28 43.37 -4.25
CA ALA A 414 69.14 44.44 -3.70
C ALA A 414 69.19 44.44 -2.16
N GLN A 415 70.26 43.87 -1.60
CA GLN A 415 70.91 44.23 -0.32
C GLN A 415 72.20 43.39 -0.25
N SER A 416 73.30 43.85 -0.83
CA SER A 416 74.37 44.61 -0.15
C SER A 416 74.83 44.00 1.19
N MET A 417 76.01 43.38 1.15
CA MET A 417 77.04 43.32 2.20
C MET A 417 76.63 43.70 3.63
N GLN A 418 76.67 42.74 4.54
CA GLN A 418 77.44 42.79 5.82
C GLN A 418 77.13 41.54 6.66
N ASP A 419 78.07 40.60 6.72
CA ASP A 419 78.72 40.10 7.96
C ASP A 419 79.25 38.66 7.82
N LYS A 420 80.58 38.54 8.02
CA LYS A 420 81.38 37.45 8.65
C LYS A 420 81.08 36.01 8.17
N GLN A 421 82.01 35.24 7.60
CA GLN A 421 83.43 35.05 7.88
C GLN A 421 84.08 34.33 6.69
#